data_AF-B7FQX2-F1
#
_entry.id   AF-B7FQX2-F1
#
_cell.length_a   1.000
_cell.length_b   1.000
_cell.length_c   1.000
_cell.angle_alpha   90.00
_cell.angle_beta   90.00
_cell.angle_gamma   90.00
#
_symmetry.space_group_name_H-M   'P 1'
#
loop_
_entity.id
_entity.type
_entity.pdbx_description
1 polymer ?
#
loop_
_entity_poly.entity_id
_entity_poly.type
_entity_poly.pdbx_seq_one_letter_code
_entity_poly.pdbx_strand_id
1 'polypeptide(L)'
;MVFGRVVDLFRGEPQLPEGPTKLPQYFPVEPKGCEKHAQKLFSCLVNEATTKARDMEKAGLHKSYFPDVKVTPGDDKAAQLVAEGSDDPELPKAGENPLDKCRTAIAYYQRCCDRELKKRQNWILTEPYRVQEEYRYGGVNAPDDA
;
A
#
# COMPACT_ATOMS: atom_id res chain seq x y z
N MET A 1 15.87 6.93 22.57
CA MET A 1 15.16 7.49 21.38
C MET A 1 16.04 8.30 20.42
N VAL A 2 17.30 8.66 20.76
CA VAL A 2 18.13 9.54 19.91
C VAL A 2 19.04 8.78 18.93
N PHE A 3 19.54 7.58 19.29
CA PHE A 3 20.43 6.78 18.44
C PHE A 3 19.83 6.36 17.08
N GLY A 4 18.52 6.11 17.01
CA GLY A 4 17.85 5.71 15.77
C GLY A 4 17.83 6.80 14.70
N ARG A 5 17.73 8.08 15.10
CA ARG A 5 17.72 9.23 14.18
C ARG A 5 19.10 9.47 13.55
N VAL A 6 20.18 9.23 14.29
CA VAL A 6 21.55 9.39 13.79
C VAL A 6 21.88 8.30 12.77
N VAL A 7 21.51 7.04 13.05
CA VAL A 7 21.71 5.92 12.11
C VAL A 7 20.89 6.13 10.82
N ASP A 8 19.71 6.76 10.91
CA ASP A 8 18.91 7.04 9.73
C ASP A 8 19.52 8.11 8.82
N LEU A 9 20.22 9.11 9.40
CA LEU A 9 20.94 10.15 8.64
C LEU A 9 22.13 9.59 7.86
N PHE A 10 22.84 8.59 8.42
CA PHE A 10 24.00 7.95 7.78
C PHE A 10 23.63 6.92 6.71
N ARG A 11 22.40 6.40 6.70
CA ARG A 11 21.94 5.36 5.76
C ARG A 11 21.31 5.90 4.47
N GLY A 12 21.25 7.22 4.31
CA GLY A 12 20.66 7.85 3.13
C GLY A 12 19.15 7.65 3.00
N GLU A 13 18.60 8.22 1.93
CA GLU A 13 17.17 8.10 1.58
C GLU A 13 16.82 6.65 1.24
N PRO A 14 15.80 6.04 1.89
CA PRO A 14 15.39 4.68 1.56
C PRO A 14 14.88 4.59 0.14
N GLN A 15 15.40 3.62 -0.62
CA GLN A 15 14.94 3.32 -1.97
C GLN A 15 14.22 1.97 -1.98
N LEU A 16 13.13 1.88 -2.74
CA LEU A 16 12.51 0.59 -3.04
C LEU A 16 13.40 -0.19 -4.01
N PRO A 17 13.38 -1.54 -3.94
CA PRO A 17 14.09 -2.38 -4.90
C PRO A 17 13.69 -2.05 -6.34
N GLU A 18 14.63 -2.32 -7.27
CA GLU A 18 14.38 -2.15 -8.70
C GLU A 18 13.19 -3.02 -9.13
N GLY A 19 12.21 -2.39 -9.77
CA GLY A 19 10.96 -3.04 -10.16
C GLY A 19 9.72 -2.17 -9.96
N PRO A 20 8.53 -2.71 -10.32
CA PRO A 20 7.26 -2.01 -10.19
C PRO A 20 6.99 -1.66 -8.73
N THR A 21 6.59 -0.41 -8.47
CA THR A 21 6.28 0.04 -7.11
C THR A 21 5.11 -0.78 -6.53
N LYS A 22 5.34 -1.47 -5.41
CA LYS A 22 4.34 -2.28 -4.72
C LYS A 22 4.29 -1.91 -3.25
N LEU A 23 3.12 -2.01 -2.65
CA LEU A 23 2.96 -1.93 -1.21
C LEU A 23 3.58 -3.17 -0.55
N PRO A 24 4.18 -3.04 0.65
CA PRO A 24 4.71 -4.18 1.38
C PRO A 24 3.57 -5.12 1.82
N GLN A 25 3.87 -6.41 1.97
CA GLN A 25 2.86 -7.44 2.25
C GLN A 25 2.10 -7.23 3.56
N TYR A 26 2.75 -6.64 4.55
CA TYR A 26 2.15 -6.33 5.86
C TYR A 26 1.38 -5.02 5.86
N PHE A 27 1.30 -4.27 4.77
CA PHE A 27 0.39 -3.12 4.70
C PHE A 27 -1.06 -3.62 4.90
N PRO A 28 -1.92 -2.96 5.70
CA PRO A 28 -1.82 -1.62 6.30
C PRO A 28 -1.37 -1.57 7.77
N VAL A 29 -0.42 -2.42 8.21
CA VAL A 29 0.00 -2.45 9.62
C VAL A 29 0.68 -1.14 10.05
N GLU A 30 0.28 -0.60 11.20
CA GLU A 30 0.85 0.63 11.77
C GLU A 30 1.56 0.31 13.11
N PRO A 31 2.85 -0.06 13.10
CA PRO A 31 3.57 -0.34 14.33
C PRO A 31 3.85 0.97 15.09
N LYS A 32 3.88 0.88 16.43
CA LYS A 32 4.14 2.04 17.29
C LYS A 32 5.48 2.69 16.93
N GLY A 33 5.46 4.00 16.70
CA GLY A 33 6.59 4.82 16.27
C GLY A 33 6.71 5.04 14.76
N CYS A 34 5.84 4.44 13.95
CA CYS A 34 5.79 4.65 12.48
C CYS A 34 4.56 5.44 12.01
N GLU A 35 3.77 6.01 12.93
CA GLU A 35 2.47 6.65 12.65
C GLU A 35 2.61 7.76 11.60
N LYS A 36 3.66 8.58 11.71
CA LYS A 36 3.93 9.66 10.75
C LYS A 36 4.19 9.15 9.33
N HIS A 37 4.90 8.04 9.20
CA HIS A 37 5.20 7.47 7.88
C HIS A 37 3.98 6.76 7.30
N ALA A 38 3.21 6.08 8.13
CA ALA A 38 1.93 5.48 7.75
C ALA A 38 0.96 6.57 7.26
N GLN A 39 0.73 7.63 8.04
CA GLN A 39 -0.14 8.75 7.66
C GLN A 39 0.29 9.39 6.33
N LYS A 40 1.60 9.60 6.12
CA LYS A 40 2.13 10.18 4.89
C LYS A 40 1.94 9.26 3.68
N LEU A 41 2.05 7.94 3.88
CA LEU A 41 1.73 6.95 2.85
C LEU A 41 0.23 6.96 2.54
N PHE A 42 -0.63 6.89 3.55
CA PHE A 42 -2.08 6.93 3.37
C PHE A 42 -2.55 8.22 2.69
N SER A 43 -2.01 9.37 3.07
CA SER A 43 -2.35 10.64 2.42
C SER A 43 -1.98 10.66 0.94
N CYS A 44 -0.82 10.07 0.59
CA CYS A 44 -0.42 9.95 -0.81
C CYS A 44 -1.33 8.97 -1.57
N LEU A 45 -1.67 7.82 -0.96
CA LEU A 45 -2.53 6.82 -1.58
C LEU A 45 -3.93 7.38 -1.87
N VAL A 46 -4.53 8.05 -0.89
CA VAL A 46 -5.90 8.60 -0.99
C VAL A 46 -6.00 9.74 -2.00
N ASN A 47 -4.93 10.53 -2.15
CA ASN A 47 -4.94 11.69 -3.04
C ASN A 47 -4.24 11.38 -4.37
N GLU A 48 -2.92 11.31 -4.37
CA GLU A 48 -2.12 11.28 -5.59
C GLU A 48 -2.30 9.97 -6.37
N ALA A 49 -2.14 8.83 -5.70
CA ALA A 49 -2.27 7.53 -6.36
C ALA A 49 -3.70 7.28 -6.84
N THR A 50 -4.70 7.66 -6.04
CA THR A 50 -6.12 7.51 -6.40
C THR A 50 -6.51 8.43 -7.56
N THR A 51 -6.06 9.69 -7.57
CA THR A 51 -6.29 10.59 -8.71
C THR A 51 -5.67 10.03 -9.99
N LYS A 52 -4.41 9.58 -9.92
CA LYS A 52 -3.75 8.98 -11.09
C LYS A 52 -4.46 7.70 -11.56
N ALA A 53 -4.91 6.85 -10.63
CA ALA A 53 -5.70 5.66 -10.97
C ALA A 53 -7.01 6.04 -11.67
N ARG A 54 -7.73 7.06 -11.20
CA ARG A 54 -8.94 7.57 -11.85
C ARG A 54 -8.68 8.12 -13.24
N ASP A 55 -7.58 8.84 -13.44
CA ASP A 55 -7.23 9.37 -14.76
C ASP A 55 -6.87 8.25 -15.74
N MET A 56 -6.16 7.21 -15.27
CA MET A 56 -5.92 5.98 -16.02
C MET A 56 -7.22 5.23 -16.34
N GLU A 57 -8.17 5.19 -15.42
CA GLU A 57 -9.48 4.58 -15.64
C GLU A 57 -10.27 5.32 -16.73
N LYS A 58 -10.33 6.65 -16.65
CA LYS A 58 -10.98 7.49 -17.68
C LYS A 58 -10.38 7.29 -19.07
N ALA A 59 -9.04 7.25 -19.15
CA ALA A 59 -8.32 7.02 -20.40
C ALA A 59 -8.36 5.55 -20.87
N GLY A 60 -8.91 4.62 -20.09
CA GLY A 60 -8.95 3.19 -20.44
C GLY A 60 -7.59 2.49 -20.38
N LEU A 61 -6.63 3.03 -19.63
CA LEU A 61 -5.26 2.54 -19.50
C LEU A 61 -5.04 1.64 -18.27
N HIS A 62 -6.09 1.40 -17.48
CA HIS A 62 -6.01 0.52 -16.33
C HIS A 62 -5.91 -0.96 -16.77
N LYS A 63 -5.29 -1.79 -15.93
CA LYS A 63 -5.22 -3.24 -16.15
C LYS A 63 -6.39 -3.92 -15.45
N SER A 64 -7.16 -4.70 -16.19
CA SER A 64 -8.10 -5.64 -15.61
C SER A 64 -7.35 -6.80 -14.97
N TYR A 65 -7.80 -7.25 -13.79
CA TYR A 65 -7.34 -8.49 -13.16
C TYR A 65 -8.00 -9.73 -13.76
N PHE A 66 -9.04 -9.56 -14.59
CA PHE A 66 -9.72 -10.61 -15.31
C PHE A 66 -9.29 -10.58 -16.78
N PRO A 67 -8.71 -11.68 -17.30
CA PRO A 67 -8.15 -11.72 -18.66
C PRO A 67 -9.21 -11.52 -19.75
N ASP A 68 -10.47 -11.86 -19.46
CA ASP A 68 -11.58 -11.81 -20.43
C ASP A 68 -12.23 -10.42 -20.53
N VAL A 69 -11.90 -9.51 -19.60
CA VAL A 69 -12.50 -8.17 -19.56
C VAL A 69 -11.61 -7.22 -20.36
N LYS A 70 -12.10 -6.82 -21.54
CA LYS A 70 -11.51 -5.72 -22.32
C LYS A 70 -11.84 -4.41 -21.63
N VAL A 71 -10.80 -3.67 -21.30
CA VAL A 71 -10.91 -2.34 -20.71
C VAL A 71 -11.32 -1.34 -21.78
N THR A 72 -12.41 -0.63 -21.54
CA THR A 72 -12.86 0.50 -22.36
C THR A 72 -12.62 1.81 -21.61
N PRO A 73 -12.31 2.91 -22.31
CA PRO A 73 -12.21 4.22 -21.68
C PRO A 73 -13.55 4.62 -21.07
N GLY A 74 -13.50 5.23 -19.88
CA GLY A 74 -14.67 5.86 -19.28
C GLY A 74 -15.01 7.22 -19.90
N ASP A 75 -14.04 7.84 -20.60
CA ASP A 75 -14.20 9.09 -21.33
C ASP A 75 -13.39 9.06 -22.63
N ASP A 76 -14.09 9.02 -23.77
CA ASP A 76 -13.48 8.98 -25.10
C ASP A 76 -12.61 10.22 -25.40
N LYS A 77 -12.94 11.39 -24.83
CA LYS A 77 -12.14 12.60 -25.02
C LYS A 77 -10.84 12.53 -24.23
N ALA A 78 -10.87 11.98 -23.02
CA ALA A 78 -9.66 11.76 -22.24
C ALA A 78 -8.73 10.75 -22.92
N ALA A 79 -9.29 9.68 -23.51
CA ALA A 79 -8.52 8.71 -24.28
C ALA A 79 -7.86 9.34 -25.52
N GLN A 80 -8.57 10.23 -26.24
CA GLN A 80 -8.00 10.97 -27.37
C GLN A 80 -6.88 11.92 -26.94
N LEU A 81 -7.08 12.68 -25.86
CA LEU A 81 -6.05 13.59 -25.34
C LEU A 81 -4.77 12.86 -24.93
N VAL A 82 -4.89 11.67 -24.32
CA VAL A 82 -3.73 10.85 -23.97
C VAL A 82 -3.05 10.26 -25.21
N ALA A 83 -3.82 9.90 -26.25
CA ALA A 83 -3.26 9.43 -27.51
C ALA A 83 -2.52 10.54 -28.28
N GLU A 84 -3.03 11.77 -28.24
CA GLU A 84 -2.46 12.93 -28.93
C GLU A 84 -1.31 13.59 -28.14
N GLY A 85 -1.42 13.64 -26.80
CA GLY A 85 -0.47 14.28 -25.88
C GLY A 85 0.61 13.33 -25.34
N SER A 86 1.09 12.38 -26.14
CA SER A 86 1.93 11.25 -25.67
C SER A 86 3.22 11.65 -24.91
N ASP A 87 3.67 12.89 -25.07
CA ASP A 87 4.88 13.44 -24.42
C ASP A 87 4.60 14.27 -23.15
N ASP A 88 3.34 14.58 -22.83
CA ASP A 88 3.01 15.37 -21.64
C ASP A 88 3.27 14.56 -20.35
N PRO A 89 4.06 15.07 -19.40
CA PRO A 89 4.40 14.35 -18.16
C PRO A 89 3.25 14.28 -17.15
N GLU A 90 2.19 15.07 -17.35
CA GLU A 90 1.00 15.08 -16.49
C GLU A 90 -0.04 14.05 -16.93
N LEU A 91 -0.01 13.60 -18.18
CA LEU A 91 -0.97 12.63 -18.70
C LEU A 91 -0.58 11.19 -18.30
N PRO A 92 -1.57 10.34 -17.95
CA PRO A 92 -1.31 8.95 -17.61
C PRO A 92 -0.82 8.19 -18.84
N LYS A 93 0.27 7.42 -18.69
CA LYS A 93 0.81 6.60 -19.79
C LYS A 93 0.47 5.12 -19.62
N ALA A 94 0.38 4.41 -20.74
CA ALA A 94 0.12 2.98 -20.76
C ALA A 94 1.24 2.23 -20.00
N GLY A 95 0.86 1.39 -19.04
CA GLY A 95 1.81 0.58 -18.27
C GLY A 95 2.43 1.27 -17.05
N GLU A 96 2.09 2.53 -16.77
CA GLU A 96 2.47 3.19 -15.52
C GLU A 96 1.79 2.57 -14.30
N ASN A 97 2.40 2.75 -13.14
CA ASN A 97 1.82 2.32 -11.87
C ASN A 97 1.36 3.54 -11.06
N PRO A 98 0.09 3.62 -10.62
CA PRO A 98 -0.39 4.74 -9.82
C PRO A 98 0.38 4.89 -8.50
N LEU A 99 0.96 3.81 -7.98
CA LEU A 99 1.76 3.82 -6.76
C LEU A 99 3.11 4.52 -6.93
N ASP A 100 3.58 4.77 -8.16
CA ASP A 100 4.88 5.42 -8.40
C ASP A 100 4.94 6.83 -7.79
N LYS A 101 3.81 7.55 -7.73
CA LYS A 101 3.71 8.85 -7.02
C LYS A 101 4.04 8.73 -5.54
N CYS A 102 3.72 7.59 -4.94
CA CYS A 102 3.95 7.32 -3.52
C CYS A 102 5.24 6.52 -3.24
N ARG A 103 6.10 6.28 -4.24
CA ARG A 103 7.28 5.41 -4.12
C ARG A 103 8.16 5.76 -2.92
N THR A 104 8.44 7.05 -2.71
CA THR A 104 9.22 7.54 -1.57
C THR A 104 8.51 7.27 -0.24
N ALA A 105 7.21 7.59 -0.15
CA ALA A 105 6.43 7.36 1.07
C ALA A 105 6.37 5.87 1.43
N ILE A 106 6.23 4.99 0.43
CA ILE A 106 6.28 3.53 0.59
C ILE A 106 7.65 3.11 1.13
N ALA A 107 8.76 3.63 0.58
CA ALA A 107 10.11 3.28 1.03
C ALA A 107 10.35 3.64 2.51
N TYR A 108 9.93 4.84 2.93
CA TYR A 108 10.03 5.28 4.32
C TYR A 108 9.14 4.46 5.26
N TYR A 109 7.90 4.18 4.85
CA TYR A 109 7.00 3.32 5.61
C TYR A 109 7.57 1.90 5.75
N GLN A 110 8.09 1.33 4.67
CA GLN A 110 8.67 0.00 4.65
C GLN A 110 9.86 -0.08 5.62
N ARG A 111 10.83 0.83 5.49
CA ARG A 111 11.99 0.88 6.37
C ARG A 111 11.63 1.04 7.85
N CYS A 112 10.60 1.84 8.15
CA CYS A 112 10.14 2.01 9.52
C CYS A 112 9.53 0.72 10.06
N CYS A 113 8.61 0.11 9.30
CA CYS A 113 7.95 -1.13 9.71
C CYS A 113 8.93 -2.30 9.86
N ASP A 114 9.88 -2.46 8.93
CA ASP A 114 10.92 -3.50 8.99
C ASP A 114 11.77 -3.42 10.26
N ARG A 115 11.92 -2.21 10.82
CA ARG A 115 12.64 -1.98 12.09
C ARG A 115 11.73 -2.18 13.31
N GLU A 116 10.52 -1.66 13.26
CA GLU A 116 9.63 -1.62 14.43
C GLU A 116 8.88 -2.95 14.64
N LEU A 117 8.53 -3.68 13.59
CA LEU A 117 7.84 -4.98 13.70
C LEU A 117 8.70 -6.06 14.36
N LYS A 118 10.03 -5.94 14.28
CA LYS A 118 10.97 -6.87 14.96
C LYS A 118 11.05 -6.64 16.47
N LYS A 119 10.46 -5.57 17.00
CA LYS A 119 10.54 -5.24 18.43
C LYS A 119 9.41 -5.91 19.21
N ARG A 120 9.74 -6.36 20.44
CA ARG A 120 8.81 -7.03 21.36
C ARG A 120 7.50 -6.26 21.58
N GLN A 121 7.55 -4.93 21.58
CA GLN A 121 6.36 -4.08 21.77
C GLN A 121 5.33 -4.16 20.62
N ASN A 122 5.72 -4.64 19.44
CA ASN A 122 4.88 -4.76 18.26
C ASN A 122 4.63 -6.24 17.88
N TRP A 123 4.98 -7.18 18.77
CA TRP A 123 4.87 -8.62 18.50
C TRP A 123 3.44 -9.07 18.18
N ILE A 124 2.45 -8.41 18.78
CA ILE A 124 1.01 -8.64 18.50
C ILE A 124 0.63 -8.41 17.04
N LEU A 125 1.34 -7.54 16.32
CA LEU A 125 1.10 -7.25 14.89
C LEU A 125 1.73 -8.28 13.96
N THR A 126 2.59 -9.16 14.49
CA THR A 126 3.28 -10.22 13.74
C THR A 126 2.74 -11.61 14.03
N GLU A 127 1.86 -11.76 15.03
CA GLU A 127 1.24 -13.05 15.31
C GLU A 127 0.21 -13.37 14.22
N PRO A 128 0.28 -14.55 13.58
CA PRO A 128 -0.86 -15.09 12.87
C PRO A 128 -1.91 -15.37 13.95
N TYR A 129 -2.93 -14.52 14.04
CA TYR A 129 -4.04 -14.64 14.97
C TYR A 129 -4.43 -16.12 15.09
N ARG A 130 -4.23 -16.74 16.26
CA ARG A 130 -4.72 -18.09 16.55
C ARG A 130 -6.23 -18.02 16.72
N VAL A 131 -6.96 -17.73 15.64
CA VAL A 131 -8.43 -17.61 15.60
C VAL A 131 -9.12 -18.93 16.00
N GLN A 132 -8.39 -20.03 16.14
CA GLN A 132 -8.98 -21.34 16.44
C GLN A 132 -9.13 -21.67 17.94
N GLU A 133 -8.48 -20.96 18.87
CA GLU A 133 -8.53 -21.35 20.30
C GLU A 133 -9.68 -20.67 21.08
N GLU A 134 -10.10 -19.46 20.72
CA GLU A 134 -11.20 -18.76 21.44
C GLU A 134 -12.59 -19.35 21.14
N TYR A 135 -12.83 -19.85 19.92
CA TYR A 135 -14.09 -20.53 19.60
C TYR A 135 -14.20 -21.94 20.21
N ARG A 136 -13.11 -22.52 20.72
CA ARG A 136 -13.14 -23.86 21.33
C ARG A 136 -13.60 -23.86 22.78
N TYR A 137 -13.54 -22.71 23.48
CA TYR A 137 -13.88 -22.61 24.91
C TYR A 137 -15.07 -21.69 25.23
N GLY A 138 -15.73 -21.11 24.22
CA GLY A 138 -17.02 -20.40 24.41
C GLY A 138 -18.25 -21.31 24.45
N GLY A 139 -18.09 -22.62 24.37
CA GLY A 139 -19.17 -23.61 24.23
C GLY A 139 -19.24 -24.66 25.33
N VAL A 140 -18.77 -24.37 26.55
CA VAL A 140 -18.93 -25.29 27.69
C VAL A 140 -19.86 -24.65 28.72
N ASN A 141 -21.15 -24.67 28.41
CA ASN A 141 -22.24 -24.67 29.39
C ASN A 141 -23.34 -25.61 28.84
N ALA A 142 -23.01 -26.89 28.76
CA ALA A 142 -23.94 -28.01 28.90
C ALA A 142 -23.25 -28.93 29.92
N PRO A 143 -23.89 -29.24 31.06
CA PRO A 143 -25.10 -30.07 31.11
C PRO A 143 -26.15 -29.48 32.10
N ASP A 144 -27.39 -29.95 32.27
CA ASP A 144 -27.81 -31.32 32.59
C ASP A 144 -29.27 -31.57 32.19
N ASP A 145 -29.50 -32.81 31.76
CA ASP A 145 -30.80 -33.48 31.79
C ASP A 145 -31.41 -33.47 33.21
N ALA A 146 -32.65 -32.96 33.35
CA ALA A 146 -33.68 -33.42 34.31
C ALA A 146 -35.04 -32.79 33.99
#